data_AF-A0A6J1RL48-F1
#
_entry.id   AF-A0A6J1RL48-F1
#
_cell.length_a   1.000
_cell.length_b   1.000
_cell.length_c   1.000
_cell.angle_alpha   90.00
_cell.angle_beta   90.00
_cell.angle_gamma   90.00
#
_symmetry.space_group_name_H-M   'P 1'
#
loop_
_entity.id
_entity.type
_entity.pdbx_description
1 polymer ?
#
loop_
_entity_poly.entity_id
_entity_poly.type
_entity_poly.pdbx_seq_one_letter_code
_entity_poly.pdbx_strand_id
1 'polypeptide(L)'
;LKRLYLQQNEISALEPDTFRDLSQLELLRLYGNKLSHIVVGTFAGLSNLKDIMMSNNNIQTVDIGTFADLVKLRHLYFDGYFGDNFTEIRKELSGLPYFKFYP
;
A
#
# COMPACT_ATOMS: atom_id res chain seq x y z
N LEU A 1 7.55 -12.93 -11.11
CA LEU A 1 8.18 -11.60 -10.96
C LEU A 1 8.41 -11.33 -9.47
N LYS A 2 9.57 -10.78 -9.05
CA LYS A 2 9.88 -10.53 -7.62
C LYS A 2 9.87 -9.06 -7.20
N ARG A 3 10.13 -8.15 -8.14
CA ARG A 3 10.18 -6.70 -7.88
C ARG A 3 9.46 -5.97 -8.99
N LEU A 4 8.63 -5.01 -8.65
CA LEU A 4 7.88 -4.19 -9.59
C LEU A 4 8.10 -2.72 -9.26
N TYR A 5 8.52 -1.98 -10.29
CA TYR A 5 8.92 -0.58 -10.22
C TYR A 5 7.96 0.25 -11.06
N LEU A 6 7.09 1.00 -10.39
CA LEU A 6 6.09 1.88 -11.00
C LEU A 6 6.21 3.32 -10.46
N GLN A 7 7.26 3.62 -9.70
CA GLN A 7 7.48 4.95 -9.14
C GLN A 7 7.65 6.03 -10.21
N GLN A 8 7.39 7.28 -9.85
CA GLN A 8 7.59 8.47 -10.70
C GLN A 8 6.84 8.39 -12.04
N ASN A 9 5.58 7.95 -11.99
CA ASN A 9 4.66 7.96 -13.11
C ASN A 9 3.43 8.83 -12.77
N GLU A 10 2.41 8.77 -13.62
CA GLU A 10 1.16 9.51 -13.43
C GLU A 10 -0.01 8.61 -13.00
N ILE A 11 0.26 7.49 -12.33
CA ILE A 11 -0.78 6.54 -11.94
C ILE A 11 -1.71 7.21 -10.93
N SER A 12 -2.96 7.41 -11.31
CA SER A 12 -3.99 8.08 -10.49
C SER A 12 -4.89 7.10 -9.74
N ALA A 13 -5.01 5.86 -10.23
CA ALA A 13 -5.81 4.80 -9.64
C ALA A 13 -5.19 3.43 -9.88
N LEU A 14 -5.48 2.50 -8.96
CA LEU A 14 -5.21 1.08 -9.10
C LEU A 14 -6.52 0.35 -8.81
N GLU A 15 -6.99 -0.43 -9.78
CA GLU A 15 -8.21 -1.20 -9.63
C GLU A 15 -7.97 -2.42 -8.74
N PRO A 16 -9.02 -2.99 -8.11
CA PRO A 16 -8.93 -4.29 -7.45
C PRO A 16 -8.32 -5.33 -8.38
N ASP A 17 -7.55 -6.26 -7.81
CA ASP A 17 -6.89 -7.35 -8.53
C ASP A 17 -5.83 -6.93 -9.58
N THR A 18 -5.46 -5.64 -9.69
CA THR A 18 -4.42 -5.15 -10.63
C THR A 18 -3.12 -5.96 -10.57
N PHE A 19 -2.77 -6.48 -9.39
CA PHE A 19 -1.54 -7.26 -9.17
C PHE A 19 -1.79 -8.72 -8.80
N ARG A 20 -3.02 -9.23 -8.93
CA ARG A 20 -3.47 -10.51 -8.35
C ARG A 20 -2.57 -11.70 -8.66
N ASP A 21 -2.09 -11.79 -9.89
CA ASP A 21 -1.29 -12.92 -10.36
C ASP A 21 0.20 -12.81 -9.98
N LEU A 22 0.62 -11.69 -9.40
CA LEU A 22 2.00 -11.45 -8.97
C LEU A 22 2.28 -12.04 -7.58
N SER A 23 1.83 -13.28 -7.32
CA SER A 23 1.95 -13.95 -6.02
C SER A 23 3.39 -14.11 -5.50
N GLN A 24 4.39 -14.01 -6.39
CA GLN A 24 5.82 -14.08 -6.05
C GLN A 24 6.46 -12.70 -5.83
N LEU A 25 5.68 -11.62 -5.92
CA LEU A 25 6.18 -10.26 -5.74
C LEU A 25 6.60 -10.03 -4.29
N GLU A 26 7.81 -9.52 -4.09
CA GLU A 26 8.40 -9.24 -2.79
C GLU A 26 8.51 -7.73 -2.52
N LEU A 27 8.67 -6.92 -3.58
CA LEU A 27 8.80 -5.46 -3.51
C LEU A 27 7.92 -4.77 -4.57
N LEU A 28 7.14 -3.79 -4.12
CA LEU A 28 6.35 -2.90 -4.98
C LEU A 28 6.70 -1.43 -4.70
N ARG A 29 7.12 -0.70 -5.73
CA ARG A 29 7.37 0.74 -5.65
C ARG A 29 6.36 1.51 -6.48
N LEU A 30 5.60 2.36 -5.82
CA LEU A 30 4.54 3.22 -6.34
C LEU A 30 4.75 4.70 -5.96
N TYR A 31 5.88 5.04 -5.34
CA TYR A 31 6.11 6.40 -4.86
C TYR A 31 6.17 7.43 -5.99
N GLY A 32 5.79 8.68 -5.73
CA GLY A 32 5.82 9.72 -6.76
C GLY A 32 4.79 9.49 -7.87
N ASN A 33 3.60 9.01 -7.52
CA ASN A 33 2.46 8.88 -8.43
C ASN A 33 1.34 9.86 -7.99
N LYS A 34 0.13 9.70 -8.54
CA LYS A 34 -1.03 10.57 -8.28
C LYS A 34 -2.17 9.81 -7.57
N LEU A 35 -1.85 8.72 -6.86
CA LEU A 35 -2.86 7.91 -6.17
C LEU A 35 -3.56 8.74 -5.11
N SER A 36 -4.89 8.66 -5.06
CA SER A 36 -5.73 9.43 -4.13
C SER A 36 -6.51 8.55 -3.16
N HIS A 37 -6.88 7.35 -3.57
CA HIS A 37 -7.66 6.40 -2.78
C HIS A 37 -7.05 5.01 -3.01
N ILE A 38 -6.88 4.25 -1.94
CA ILE A 38 -6.48 2.83 -2.04
C ILE A 38 -7.65 1.99 -1.57
N VAL A 39 -8.24 1.25 -2.50
CA VAL A 39 -9.45 0.47 -2.24
C VAL A 39 -9.12 -0.97 -1.85
N VAL A 40 -10.05 -1.61 -1.14
CA VAL A 40 -9.93 -3.02 -0.79
C VAL A 40 -9.73 -3.88 -2.04
N GLY A 41 -8.81 -4.85 -1.97
CA GLY A 41 -8.47 -5.71 -3.10
C GLY A 41 -7.39 -5.17 -4.05
N THR A 42 -6.93 -3.92 -3.89
CA THR A 42 -5.81 -3.36 -4.70
C THR A 42 -4.56 -4.25 -4.64
N PHE A 43 -4.26 -4.84 -3.48
CA PHE A 43 -3.10 -5.71 -3.25
C PHE A 43 -3.46 -7.19 -3.05
N ALA A 44 -4.66 -7.60 -3.48
CA ALA A 44 -5.11 -8.98 -3.38
C ALA A 44 -4.10 -9.94 -4.04
N GLY A 45 -3.91 -11.11 -3.43
CA GLY A 45 -3.01 -12.15 -3.95
C GLY A 45 -1.51 -11.93 -3.74
N LEU A 46 -1.09 -10.76 -3.23
CA LEU A 46 0.33 -10.43 -2.98
C LEU A 46 0.87 -11.01 -1.67
N SER A 47 0.63 -12.31 -1.43
CA SER A 47 0.95 -13.00 -0.17
C SER A 47 2.45 -13.11 0.16
N ASN A 48 3.34 -12.89 -0.81
CA ASN A 48 4.80 -12.85 -0.59
C ASN A 48 5.38 -11.45 -0.48
N LEU A 49 4.56 -10.41 -0.54
CA LEU A 49 5.01 -9.03 -0.54
C LEU A 49 5.57 -8.65 0.84
N LYS A 50 6.75 -8.05 0.82
CA LYS A 50 7.50 -7.65 2.02
C LYS A 50 7.57 -6.13 2.14
N ASP A 51 7.67 -5.45 1.02
CA ASP A 51 7.96 -4.02 0.96
C ASP A 51 7.01 -3.32 -0.03
N ILE A 52 6.26 -2.33 0.47
CA ILE A 52 5.47 -1.41 -0.35
C ILE A 52 5.95 0.02 -0.10
N MET A 53 6.25 0.74 -1.18
CA MET A 53 6.60 2.17 -1.13
C MET A 53 5.57 2.99 -1.90
N MET A 54 4.73 3.75 -1.19
CA MET A 54 3.65 4.60 -1.73
C MET A 54 3.77 6.08 -1.33
N SER A 55 4.87 6.49 -0.69
CA SER A 55 5.18 7.89 -0.38
C SER A 55 5.09 8.81 -1.62
N ASN A 56 4.94 10.11 -1.42
CA ASN A 56 4.78 11.10 -2.48
C ASN A 56 3.63 10.76 -3.45
N ASN A 57 2.49 10.39 -2.90
CA ASN A 57 1.19 10.33 -3.59
C ASN A 57 0.23 11.34 -2.93
N ASN A 58 -1.01 11.40 -3.41
CA ASN A 58 -2.06 12.27 -2.88
C ASN A 58 -3.10 11.49 -2.08
N ILE A 59 -2.68 10.44 -1.36
CA ILE A 59 -3.62 9.46 -0.78
C ILE A 59 -4.37 10.08 0.39
N GLN A 60 -5.69 10.15 0.27
CA GLN A 60 -6.61 10.71 1.26
C GLN A 60 -7.27 9.61 2.10
N THR A 61 -7.57 8.47 1.47
CA THR A 61 -8.23 7.34 2.15
C THR A 61 -7.61 6.00 1.77
N VAL A 62 -7.72 5.05 2.70
CA VAL A 62 -7.38 3.64 2.50
C VAL A 62 -8.51 2.82 3.13
N ASP A 63 -9.12 1.93 2.35
CA ASP A 63 -10.22 1.09 2.84
C ASP A 63 -9.74 0.09 3.89
N ILE A 64 -10.61 -0.21 4.86
CA ILE A 64 -10.40 -1.26 5.86
C ILE A 64 -10.15 -2.61 5.17
N GLY A 65 -9.18 -3.39 5.65
CA GLY A 65 -8.86 -4.69 5.08
C GLY A 65 -7.99 -4.66 3.81
N THR A 66 -7.61 -3.49 3.30
CA THR A 66 -6.73 -3.35 2.11
C THR A 66 -5.43 -4.15 2.21
N PHE A 67 -4.90 -4.32 3.43
CA PHE A 67 -3.63 -5.02 3.67
C PHE A 67 -3.80 -6.43 4.29
N ALA A 68 -5.04 -6.94 4.40
CA ALA A 68 -5.32 -8.19 5.12
C ALA A 68 -4.57 -9.41 4.54
N ASP A 69 -4.42 -9.47 3.22
CA ASP A 69 -3.73 -10.57 2.52
C ASP A 69 -2.20 -10.49 2.60
N LEU A 70 -1.64 -9.37 3.07
CA LEU A 70 -0.19 -9.10 3.05
C LEU A 70 0.50 -9.69 4.28
N VAL A 71 0.30 -10.98 4.49
CA VAL A 71 0.75 -11.72 5.69
C VAL A 71 2.27 -11.73 5.91
N LYS A 72 3.07 -11.38 4.88
CA LYS A 72 4.54 -11.26 4.95
C LYS A 72 5.05 -9.81 4.93
N LEU A 73 4.15 -8.83 4.96
CA LEU A 73 4.52 -7.42 4.88
C LEU A 73 5.40 -7.03 6.08
N ARG A 74 6.50 -6.37 5.78
CA ARG A 74 7.48 -5.89 6.76
C ARG A 74 7.62 -4.38 6.72
N HIS A 75 7.56 -3.76 5.55
CA HIS A 75 7.71 -2.32 5.45
C HIS A 75 6.63 -1.75 4.55
N LEU A 76 5.89 -0.79 5.10
CA LEU A 76 4.93 0.03 4.38
C LEU A 76 5.37 1.48 4.54
N TYR A 77 5.83 2.07 3.44
CA TYR A 77 6.17 3.49 3.35
C TYR A 77 5.00 4.22 2.71
N PHE A 78 4.41 5.15 3.44
CA PHE A 78 3.20 5.87 3.07
C PHE A 78 3.25 7.24 3.72
N ASP A 79 2.90 8.29 2.97
CA ASP A 79 2.85 9.66 3.48
C ASP A 79 1.38 10.05 3.66
N GLY A 80 1.04 10.74 4.76
CA GLY A 80 -0.33 11.19 4.99
C GLY A 80 -0.45 12.41 5.90
N TYR A 81 -1.17 13.44 5.43
CA TYR A 81 -1.90 14.36 6.31
C TYR A 81 -3.19 13.67 6.72
N PHE A 82 -3.16 13.03 7.87
CA PHE A 82 -4.29 12.24 8.34
C PHE A 82 -5.34 13.16 8.96
N GLY A 83 -6.43 13.43 8.22
CA GLY A 83 -7.67 13.93 8.82
C GLY A 83 -8.31 12.89 9.76
N ASP A 84 -9.50 13.17 10.29
CA ASP A 84 -10.17 12.43 11.38
C ASP A 84 -10.31 10.90 11.17
N ASN A 85 -10.11 10.40 9.95
CA ASN A 85 -10.01 8.96 9.60
C ASN A 85 -8.73 8.27 10.07
N PHE A 86 -7.78 8.99 10.67
CA PHE A 86 -6.53 8.40 11.17
C PHE A 86 -6.75 7.33 12.24
N THR A 87 -7.82 7.45 13.03
CA THR A 87 -8.10 6.54 14.14
C THR A 87 -8.42 5.13 13.66
N GLU A 88 -9.09 5.00 12.51
CA GLU A 88 -9.43 3.70 11.92
C GLU A 88 -8.24 3.07 11.20
N ILE A 89 -7.51 3.87 10.42
CA ILE A 89 -6.27 3.44 9.76
C ILE A 89 -5.26 2.97 10.81
N ARG A 90 -5.10 3.67 11.94
CA ARG A 90 -4.22 3.22 13.04
C ARG A 90 -4.60 1.85 13.60
N LYS A 91 -5.89 1.50 13.68
CA LYS A 91 -6.32 0.18 14.18
C LYS A 91 -5.87 -0.93 13.24
N GLU A 92 -6.09 -0.77 11.93
CA GLU A 92 -5.63 -1.71 10.91
C GLU A 92 -4.10 -1.86 10.90
N LEU A 93 -3.39 -0.73 11.02
CA LEU A 93 -1.93 -0.72 10.97
C LEU A 93 -1.27 -1.15 12.30
N SER A 94 -1.99 -1.10 13.43
CA SER A 94 -1.48 -1.47 14.76
C SER A 94 -1.16 -2.96 14.89
N GLY A 95 -1.73 -3.81 14.03
CA GLY A 95 -1.44 -5.24 13.95
C GLY A 95 -0.23 -5.60 13.07
N LEU A 96 0.33 -4.63 12.34
CA LEU A 96 1.45 -4.89 11.42
C LEU A 96 2.80 -4.66 12.13
N PRO A 97 3.74 -5.62 12.07
CA PRO A 97 4.86 -5.68 13.00
C PRO A 97 5.91 -4.56 12.87
N TYR A 98 5.85 -3.66 11.88
CA TYR A 98 6.90 -2.65 11.66
C TYR A 98 6.40 -1.39 10.93
N PHE A 99 5.35 -0.76 11.46
CA PHE A 99 4.96 0.56 10.99
C PHE A 99 5.99 1.62 11.38
N LYS A 100 6.67 2.21 10.40
CA LYS A 100 7.56 3.36 10.61
C LYS A 100 6.89 4.59 9.98
N PHE A 101 6.38 5.48 10.84
CA PHE A 101 6.06 6.83 10.43
C PHE A 101 7.37 7.55 10.18
N TYR A 102 7.67 7.85 8.92
CA TYR A 102 8.73 8.79 8.58
C TYR A 102 8.08 10.17 8.50
N PRO A 103 8.50 11.13 9.35
CA PRO A 103 7.95 12.48 9.36
C PRO A 103 8.27 13.26 8.08
#